data_AF-A0A843F7I4-F1
#
_entry.id   AF-A0A843F7I4-F1
#
_cell.length_a   1.000
_cell.length_b   1.000
_cell.length_c   1.000
_cell.angle_alpha   90.00
_cell.angle_beta   90.00
_cell.angle_gamma   90.00
#
_symmetry.space_group_name_H-M   'P 1'
#
loop_
_entity.id
_entity.type
_entity.pdbx_description
1 polymer ?
#
loop_
_entity_poly.entity_id
_entity_poly.type
_entity_poly.pdbx_seq_one_letter_code
_entity_poly.pdbx_strand_id
1 'polypeptide(L)'
;MMAFEVGRKMDLLELQKAFGEENCEFDSVNKVVMCTFRRMENGNIAATSGGRTIYRGRGSEHLIREDETWFCELKQNPNISHQYFANPLLKVDASFLYDLRREQYDELLGHVWEEHRQDIESDLEMMYVDTLDEKAKAIASASIREYEERETALRSDLAAIEEKVSNLVSENEALVLREEDHLAKEELYKDKVLSLEERLFVLEAERDELMSALEMERKRSAEVPRKKHRVSVSESKDMDDLLIRTGVDTLYSSRFTRDRYKIRFASDMSYIKFIVDENGDVHCKDGNIRVKGLDGVIPFDGMKEIRLRTISKLEMVVDL
;
A
#
# COMPACT_ATOMS: atom_id res chain seq x y z
N MET A 1 81.28 29.85 -21.82
CA MET A 1 80.92 29.98 -23.25
C MET A 1 80.90 28.55 -23.80
N MET A 2 79.76 27.85 -23.68
CA MET A 2 79.61 26.49 -24.21
C MET A 2 78.89 26.58 -25.55
N ALA A 3 79.49 25.98 -26.58
CA ALA A 3 78.93 25.90 -27.92
C ALA A 3 77.81 24.85 -27.94
N PHE A 4 76.62 25.23 -28.39
CA PHE A 4 75.54 24.29 -28.68
C PHE A 4 75.66 23.82 -30.13
N GLU A 5 75.86 22.52 -30.34
CA GLU A 5 75.72 21.88 -31.65
C GLU A 5 74.24 21.88 -32.05
N VAL A 6 73.92 22.60 -33.12
CA VAL A 6 72.57 22.65 -33.72
C VAL A 6 72.37 21.38 -34.56
N GLY A 7 71.44 20.52 -34.16
CA GLY A 7 71.06 19.33 -34.95
C GLY A 7 70.64 18.08 -34.19
N ARG A 8 70.76 18.05 -32.85
CA ARG A 8 70.28 16.92 -32.04
C ARG A 8 68.78 17.07 -31.74
N LYS A 9 67.98 16.08 -32.16
CA LYS A 9 66.57 15.93 -31.76
C LYS A 9 66.54 15.57 -30.28
N MET A 10 66.49 16.58 -29.40
CA MET A 10 66.37 16.36 -27.97
C MET A 10 64.99 15.80 -27.65
N ASP A 11 64.96 14.71 -26.89
CA ASP A 11 63.72 14.17 -26.31
C ASP A 11 63.23 15.12 -25.20
N LEU A 12 61.91 15.24 -25.01
CA LEU A 12 61.30 16.06 -23.96
C LEU A 12 61.79 15.67 -22.55
N LEU A 13 62.10 14.38 -22.36
CA LEU A 13 62.73 13.84 -21.16
C LEU A 13 64.18 14.30 -20.98
N GLU A 14 64.94 14.46 -22.07
CA GLU A 14 66.31 14.99 -22.04
C GLU A 14 66.31 16.49 -21.76
N LEU A 15 65.30 17.22 -22.27
CA LEU A 15 65.10 18.65 -22.02
C LEU A 15 64.69 18.89 -20.55
N GLN A 16 63.83 18.04 -20.00
CA GLN A 16 63.49 18.06 -18.57
C GLN A 16 64.70 17.73 -17.68
N LYS A 17 65.58 16.81 -18.09
CA LYS A 17 66.83 16.54 -17.37
C LYS A 17 67.82 17.70 -17.46
N ALA A 18 68.02 18.26 -18.65
CA ALA A 18 68.96 19.36 -18.89
C ALA A 18 68.62 20.63 -18.09
N PHE A 19 67.32 20.88 -17.85
CA PHE A 19 66.85 22.02 -17.05
C PHE A 19 66.41 21.65 -15.62
N GLY A 20 66.41 20.37 -15.25
CA GLY A 20 65.87 19.86 -13.98
C GLY A 20 66.89 19.30 -13.00
N GLU A 21 68.18 19.25 -13.36
CA GLU A 21 69.26 18.69 -12.52
C GLU A 21 70.02 19.72 -11.66
N GLU A 22 69.59 20.98 -11.59
CA GLU A 22 69.97 21.79 -10.43
C GLU A 22 69.07 21.41 -9.26
N ASN A 23 69.67 21.02 -8.13
CA ASN A 23 69.02 20.82 -6.83
C ASN A 23 68.13 22.02 -6.48
N CYS A 24 66.92 22.04 -7.02
CA CYS A 24 65.95 23.06 -6.77
C CYS A 24 65.31 22.73 -5.43
N GLU A 25 65.93 23.15 -4.34
CA GLU A 25 65.18 23.38 -3.11
C GLU A 25 63.99 24.27 -3.47
N PHE A 26 62.77 23.74 -3.25
CA PHE A 26 61.51 24.44 -3.52
C PHE A 26 61.24 25.47 -2.40
N ASP A 27 62.27 26.22 -2.05
CA ASP A 27 62.19 27.15 -0.94
C ASP A 27 61.45 28.41 -1.39
N SER A 28 60.22 28.50 -0.89
CA SER A 28 59.49 29.75 -0.59
C SER A 28 59.01 30.66 -1.73
N VAL A 29 58.97 30.21 -2.98
CA VAL A 29 58.29 30.96 -4.07
C VAL A 29 57.42 30.02 -4.91
N ASN A 30 56.21 30.46 -5.27
CA ASN A 30 55.32 29.78 -6.22
C ASN A 30 56.07 29.53 -7.54
N LYS A 31 56.72 28.37 -7.68
CA LYS A 31 57.46 28.00 -8.88
C LYS A 31 56.49 27.31 -9.84
N VAL A 32 56.43 27.83 -11.06
CA VAL A 32 55.78 27.17 -12.19
C VAL A 32 56.72 26.08 -12.70
N VAL A 33 56.23 24.85 -12.76
CA VAL A 33 57.01 23.67 -13.15
C VAL A 33 56.25 22.88 -14.21
N MET A 34 56.97 22.38 -15.21
CA MET A 34 56.42 21.45 -16.18
C MET A 34 56.26 20.06 -15.56
N CYS A 35 55.04 19.54 -15.56
CA CYS A 35 54.66 18.28 -14.93
C CYS A 35 54.01 17.36 -15.96
N THR A 36 54.56 16.16 -16.16
CA THR A 36 53.93 15.09 -16.93
C THR A 36 53.24 14.13 -15.96
N PHE A 37 51.93 14.01 -16.09
CA PHE A 37 51.11 13.23 -15.18
C PHE A 37 50.94 11.80 -15.66
N ARG A 38 51.09 10.82 -14.76
CA ARG A 38 50.88 9.41 -15.06
C ARG A 38 49.99 8.77 -13.99
N ARG A 39 49.36 7.66 -14.34
CA ARG A 39 48.65 6.84 -13.36
C ARG A 39 49.66 6.09 -12.49
N MET A 40 49.55 6.28 -11.18
CA MET A 40 50.32 5.51 -10.20
C MET A 40 49.64 4.17 -9.88
N GLU A 41 50.36 3.27 -9.21
CA GLU A 41 49.86 1.95 -8.80
C GLU A 41 48.58 2.01 -7.94
N ASN A 42 48.36 3.12 -7.24
CA ASN A 42 47.15 3.38 -6.44
C ASN A 42 45.95 3.89 -7.26
N GLY A 43 46.06 3.94 -8.59
CA GLY A 43 45.03 4.43 -9.50
C GLY A 43 44.91 5.95 -9.60
N ASN A 44 45.68 6.71 -8.82
CA ASN A 44 45.67 8.18 -8.86
C ASN A 44 46.57 8.72 -9.98
N ILE A 45 46.16 9.84 -10.56
CA ILE A 45 46.95 10.58 -11.56
C ILE A 45 47.84 11.58 -10.81
N ALA A 46 49.15 11.45 -11.00
CA ALA A 46 50.14 12.31 -10.35
C ALA A 46 51.42 12.43 -11.19
N ALA A 47 52.16 13.49 -10.96
CA ALA A 47 53.47 13.73 -11.59
C ALA A 47 54.59 13.57 -10.55
N THR A 48 55.80 13.27 -11.02
CA THR A 48 57.00 13.21 -10.18
C THR A 48 58.01 14.20 -10.72
N SER A 49 58.46 15.13 -9.88
CA SER A 49 59.51 16.11 -10.23
C SER A 49 60.45 16.31 -9.06
N GLY A 50 61.76 16.23 -9.30
CA GLY A 50 62.79 16.35 -8.24
C GLY A 50 62.62 15.34 -7.10
N GLY A 51 62.14 14.13 -7.38
CA GLY A 51 61.88 13.08 -6.37
C GLY A 51 60.65 13.32 -5.48
N ARG A 52 59.83 14.33 -5.78
CA ARG A 52 58.62 14.69 -5.01
C ARG A 52 57.37 14.37 -5.81
N THR A 53 56.30 13.99 -5.10
CA THR A 53 55.02 13.64 -5.72
C THR A 53 54.10 14.87 -5.81
N ILE A 54 53.58 15.10 -7.01
CA ILE A 54 52.72 16.23 -7.33
C ILE A 54 51.34 15.70 -7.72
N TYR A 55 50.33 15.98 -6.89
CA TYR A 55 48.95 15.61 -7.15
C TYR A 55 48.20 16.79 -7.78
N ARG A 56 47.11 16.50 -8.50
CA ARG A 56 46.18 17.54 -8.94
C ARG A 56 45.55 18.23 -7.73
N GLY A 57 45.56 19.57 -7.70
CA GLY A 57 44.83 20.34 -6.69
C GLY A 57 43.33 20.11 -6.78
N ARG A 58 42.64 19.96 -5.64
CA ARG A 58 41.18 19.73 -5.62
C ARG A 58 40.35 20.90 -6.17
N GLY A 59 40.92 22.11 -6.19
CA GLY A 59 40.27 23.33 -6.68
C GLY A 59 40.69 23.77 -8.08
N SER A 60 41.42 22.94 -8.83
CA SER A 60 41.81 23.30 -10.21
C SER A 60 40.60 23.21 -11.15
N GLU A 61 40.36 24.25 -11.95
CA GLU A 61 39.31 24.25 -12.98
C GLU A 61 39.57 23.22 -14.09
N HIS A 62 40.84 22.94 -14.38
CA HIS A 62 41.22 22.00 -15.43
C HIS A 62 41.29 20.56 -14.93
N LEU A 63 40.72 19.64 -15.73
CA LEU A 63 40.84 18.20 -15.55
C LEU A 63 42.11 17.71 -16.24
N ILE A 64 43.13 17.37 -15.46
CA ILE A 64 44.37 16.77 -15.96
C ILE A 64 44.14 15.27 -16.17
N ARG A 65 44.39 14.78 -17.39
CA ARG A 65 44.30 13.36 -17.76
C ARG A 65 45.66 12.67 -17.67
N GLU A 66 45.64 11.35 -17.75
CA GLU A 66 46.84 10.52 -17.84
C GLU A 66 47.64 10.85 -19.11
N ASP A 67 48.96 10.86 -18.99
CA ASP A 67 49.95 11.21 -20.01
C ASP A 67 49.89 12.64 -20.55
N GLU A 68 49.15 13.54 -19.89
CA GLU A 68 49.19 14.96 -20.21
C GLU A 68 50.37 15.66 -19.55
N THR A 69 50.95 16.63 -20.27
CA THR A 69 51.99 17.53 -19.76
C THR A 69 51.43 18.92 -19.58
N TRP A 70 51.68 19.53 -18.42
CA TRP A 70 51.15 20.84 -18.05
C TRP A 70 52.22 21.69 -17.37
N PHE A 71 52.17 23.01 -17.60
CA PHE A 71 52.81 23.97 -16.71
C PHE A 71 51.91 24.18 -15.50
N CYS A 72 52.44 23.88 -14.31
CA CYS A 72 51.70 23.89 -13.06
C CYS A 72 52.36 24.82 -12.05
N GLU A 73 51.58 25.67 -11.40
CA GLU A 73 52.00 26.33 -10.17
C GLU A 73 51.91 25.31 -9.03
N LEU A 74 53.01 25.09 -8.30
CA LEU A 74 53.06 24.11 -7.22
C LEU A 74 52.79 24.78 -5.87
N LYS A 75 51.83 24.22 -5.13
CA LYS A 75 51.53 24.59 -3.74
C LYS A 75 51.86 23.43 -2.82
N GLN A 76 52.72 23.65 -1.83
CA GLN A 76 53.11 22.58 -0.90
C GLN A 76 51.90 22.12 -0.09
N ASN A 77 51.78 20.79 0.10
CA ASN A 77 50.78 20.24 0.99
C ASN A 77 51.17 20.56 2.44
N PRO A 78 50.33 21.31 3.21
CA PRO A 78 50.66 21.68 4.59
C PRO A 78 50.82 20.46 5.51
N ASN A 79 50.26 19.31 5.14
CA ASN A 79 50.27 18.10 5.96
C ASN A 79 51.44 17.15 5.65
N ILE A 80 52.04 17.24 4.45
CA ILE A 80 53.07 16.29 4.01
C ILE A 80 54.15 17.06 3.23
N SER A 81 55.34 17.18 3.83
CA SER A 81 56.46 18.01 3.33
C SER A 81 56.93 17.64 1.91
N HIS A 82 56.78 16.37 1.52
CA HIS A 82 57.22 15.82 0.22
C HIS A 82 56.11 15.76 -0.83
N GLN A 83 54.93 16.31 -0.55
CA GLN A 83 53.80 16.34 -1.48
C GLN A 83 53.43 17.76 -1.86
N TYR A 84 53.10 17.94 -3.14
CA TYR A 84 52.70 19.22 -3.71
C TYR A 84 51.38 19.05 -4.45
N PHE A 85 50.59 20.12 -4.50
CA PHE A 85 49.41 20.22 -5.33
C PHE A 85 49.72 21.10 -6.54
N ALA A 86 49.49 20.56 -7.72
CA ALA A 86 49.56 21.28 -8.98
C ALA A 86 48.28 22.08 -9.21
N ASN A 87 48.45 23.38 -9.45
CA ASN A 87 47.44 24.24 -10.05
C ASN A 87 47.79 24.40 -11.55
N PRO A 88 47.10 23.72 -12.48
CA PRO A 88 47.40 23.74 -13.90
C PRO A 88 47.17 25.14 -14.48
N LEU A 89 48.17 25.66 -15.20
CA LEU A 89 48.11 26.97 -15.86
C LEU A 89 47.95 26.83 -17.38
N LEU A 90 48.78 25.97 -18.00
CA LEU A 90 48.81 25.82 -19.45
C LEU A 90 49.13 24.38 -19.84
N LYS A 91 48.34 23.81 -20.75
CA LYS A 91 48.59 22.47 -21.30
C LYS A 91 49.67 22.54 -22.36
N VAL A 92 50.66 21.65 -22.24
CA VAL A 92 51.68 21.42 -23.26
C VAL A 92 51.18 20.30 -24.16
N ASP A 93 50.64 20.69 -25.31
CA ASP A 93 50.25 19.78 -26.37
C ASP A 93 51.03 20.09 -27.66
N ALA A 94 50.76 19.33 -28.73
CA ALA A 94 51.38 19.58 -30.02
C ALA A 94 51.09 21.00 -30.54
N SER A 95 49.93 21.59 -30.19
CA SER A 95 49.62 22.97 -30.59
C SER A 95 50.53 23.98 -29.91
N PHE A 96 50.84 23.78 -28.62
CA PHE A 96 51.80 24.59 -27.88
C PHE A 96 53.24 24.42 -28.40
N LEU A 97 53.68 23.18 -28.66
CA LEU A 97 55.07 22.89 -29.04
C LEU A 97 55.43 23.40 -30.45
N TYR A 98 54.47 23.39 -31.35
CA TYR A 98 54.69 23.75 -32.75
C TYR A 98 54.13 25.13 -33.12
N ASP A 99 53.62 25.89 -32.13
CA ASP A 99 52.93 27.19 -32.33
C ASP A 99 51.95 27.13 -33.51
N LEU A 100 51.22 26.01 -33.59
CA LEU A 100 50.34 25.73 -34.72
C LEU A 100 49.15 26.68 -34.65
N ARG A 101 49.07 27.57 -35.63
CA ARG A 101 47.86 28.39 -35.82
C ARG A 101 46.69 27.46 -36.14
N ARG A 102 45.47 27.85 -35.75
CA ARG A 102 44.24 27.07 -35.98
C ARG A 102 44.13 26.54 -37.41
N GLU A 103 44.48 27.36 -38.40
CA GLU A 103 44.45 27.00 -39.81
C GLU A 103 45.39 25.82 -40.14
N GLN A 104 46.58 25.78 -39.55
CA GLN A 104 47.56 24.70 -39.74
C GLN A 104 47.17 23.42 -38.99
N TYR A 105 46.47 23.59 -37.86
CA TYR A 105 45.90 22.48 -37.10
C TYR A 105 44.76 21.81 -37.88
N ASP A 106 43.86 22.60 -38.46
CA ASP A 106 42.76 22.11 -39.28
C ASP A 106 43.28 21.43 -40.57
N GLU A 107 44.36 21.95 -41.17
CA GLU A 107 45.00 21.33 -42.34
C GLU A 107 45.67 19.99 -41.99
N LEU A 108 46.39 19.91 -40.86
CA LEU A 108 46.97 18.65 -40.38
C LEU A 108 45.91 17.63 -40.00
N LEU A 109 44.84 18.05 -39.32
CA LEU A 109 43.70 17.19 -39.02
C LEU A 109 43.00 16.70 -40.29
N GLY A 110 42.84 17.58 -41.28
CA GLY A 110 42.31 17.23 -42.58
C GLY A 110 43.14 16.13 -43.25
N HIS A 111 44.48 16.29 -43.26
CA HIS A 111 45.38 15.27 -43.80
C HIS A 111 45.33 13.95 -43.04
N VAL A 112 45.39 13.98 -41.70
CA VAL A 112 45.29 12.77 -40.86
C VAL A 112 43.93 12.09 -41.05
N TRP A 113 42.86 12.87 -41.14
CA TRP A 113 41.52 12.37 -41.40
C TRP A 113 41.41 11.74 -42.78
N GLU A 114 41.98 12.35 -43.84
CA GLU A 114 41.94 11.80 -45.19
C GLU A 114 42.79 10.53 -45.34
N GLU A 115 43.98 10.51 -44.73
CA GLU A 115 44.92 9.39 -44.82
C GLU A 115 44.46 8.17 -44.01
N HIS A 116 43.91 8.40 -42.81
CA HIS A 116 43.51 7.34 -41.88
C HIS A 116 42.00 7.23 -41.70
N ARG A 117 41.22 7.77 -42.65
CA ARG A 117 39.77 7.85 -42.55
C ARG A 117 39.12 6.53 -42.20
N GLN A 118 39.52 5.48 -42.91
CA GLN A 118 38.92 4.16 -42.80
C GLN A 118 39.17 3.53 -41.43
N ASP A 119 40.38 3.73 -40.87
CA ASP A 119 40.73 3.23 -39.55
C ASP A 119 39.98 4.01 -38.46
N ILE A 120 39.92 5.34 -38.57
CA ILE A 120 39.22 6.21 -37.61
C ILE A 120 37.71 5.95 -37.65
N GLU A 121 37.10 5.84 -38.84
CA GLU A 121 35.68 5.51 -38.97
C GLU A 121 35.39 4.12 -38.39
N SER A 122 36.22 3.12 -38.67
CA SER A 122 36.07 1.77 -38.11
C SER A 122 36.14 1.76 -36.58
N ASP A 123 37.11 2.45 -35.99
CA ASP A 123 37.26 2.53 -34.54
C ASP A 123 36.09 3.26 -33.88
N LEU A 124 35.62 4.35 -34.50
CA LEU A 124 34.45 5.08 -34.02
C LEU A 124 33.18 4.24 -34.14
N GLU A 125 32.96 3.56 -35.26
CA GLU A 125 31.83 2.66 -35.46
C GLU A 125 31.81 1.55 -34.42
N MET A 126 32.96 0.90 -34.18
CA MET A 126 33.09 -0.13 -33.15
C MET A 126 32.74 0.41 -31.76
N MET A 127 33.30 1.56 -31.37
CA MET A 127 32.96 2.21 -30.10
C MET A 127 31.47 2.58 -30.01
N TYR A 128 30.86 3.08 -31.09
CA TYR A 128 29.44 3.41 -31.10
C TYR A 128 28.57 2.15 -30.99
N VAL A 129 28.93 1.07 -31.68
CA VAL A 129 28.23 -0.21 -31.59
C VAL A 129 28.32 -0.76 -30.17
N ASP A 130 29.49 -0.77 -29.56
CA ASP A 130 29.69 -1.26 -28.20
C ASP A 130 28.87 -0.46 -27.19
N THR A 131 28.91 0.88 -27.28
CA THR A 131 28.13 1.74 -26.37
C THR A 131 26.62 1.60 -26.56
N LEU A 132 26.16 1.36 -27.79
CA LEU A 132 24.74 1.09 -28.06
C LEU A 132 24.32 -0.30 -27.57
N ASP A 133 25.17 -1.31 -27.73
CA ASP A 133 24.92 -2.67 -27.25
C ASP A 133 24.90 -2.73 -25.71
N GLU A 134 25.83 -2.04 -25.04
CA GLU A 134 25.81 -1.88 -23.58
C GLU A 134 24.52 -1.21 -23.09
N LYS A 135 24.09 -0.13 -23.76
CA LYS A 135 22.82 0.54 -23.43
C LYS A 135 21.61 -0.35 -23.70
N ALA A 136 21.60 -1.08 -24.81
CA ALA A 136 20.54 -2.02 -25.14
C ALA A 136 20.45 -3.15 -24.11
N LYS A 137 21.58 -3.72 -23.70
CA LYS A 137 21.68 -4.72 -22.62
C LYS A 137 21.23 -4.16 -21.27
N ALA A 138 21.60 -2.92 -20.95
CA ALA A 138 21.16 -2.27 -19.71
C ALA A 138 19.64 -2.06 -19.68
N ILE A 139 19.05 -1.60 -20.79
CA ILE A 139 17.59 -1.42 -20.92
C ILE A 139 16.87 -2.77 -20.87
N ALA A 140 17.37 -3.78 -21.59
CA ALA A 140 16.79 -5.11 -21.59
C ALA A 140 16.84 -5.75 -20.20
N SER A 141 17.97 -5.70 -19.51
CA SER A 141 18.10 -6.26 -18.15
C SER A 141 17.26 -5.51 -17.11
N ALA A 142 17.16 -4.18 -17.20
CA ALA A 142 16.27 -3.40 -16.35
C ALA A 142 14.79 -3.78 -16.58
N SER A 143 14.39 -3.96 -17.84
CA SER A 143 13.01 -4.34 -18.19
C SER A 143 12.69 -5.76 -17.72
N ILE A 144 13.60 -6.72 -17.93
CA ILE A 144 13.46 -8.11 -17.45
C ILE A 144 13.25 -8.11 -15.94
N ARG A 145 14.09 -7.37 -15.19
CA ARG A 145 13.97 -7.27 -13.74
C ARG A 145 12.61 -6.71 -13.31
N GLU A 146 12.11 -5.67 -13.96
CA GLU A 146 10.79 -5.11 -13.68
C GLU A 146 9.67 -6.13 -13.91
N TYR A 147 9.75 -6.90 -14.99
CA TYR A 147 8.78 -7.97 -15.28
C TYR A 147 8.86 -9.11 -14.25
N GLU A 148 10.05 -9.50 -13.81
CA GLU A 148 10.25 -10.52 -12.77
C GLU A 148 9.69 -10.06 -11.41
N GLU A 149 9.95 -8.81 -11.02
CA GLU A 149 9.38 -8.21 -9.81
C GLU A 149 7.84 -8.17 -9.88
N ARG A 150 7.29 -7.83 -11.05
CA ARG A 150 5.83 -7.85 -11.26
C ARG A 150 5.26 -9.27 -11.24
N GLU A 151 5.94 -10.24 -11.83
CA GLU A 151 5.51 -11.64 -11.85
C GLU A 151 5.51 -12.24 -10.44
N THR A 152 6.54 -11.95 -9.65
CA THR A 152 6.61 -12.41 -8.25
C THR A 152 5.53 -11.78 -7.38
N ALA A 153 5.22 -10.50 -7.56
CA ALA A 153 4.10 -9.83 -6.89
C ALA A 153 2.75 -10.49 -7.25
N LEU A 154 2.49 -10.71 -8.54
CA LEU A 154 1.26 -11.36 -9.00
C LEU A 154 1.13 -12.80 -8.48
N ARG A 155 2.23 -13.55 -8.40
CA ARG A 155 2.24 -14.90 -7.80
C ARG A 155 1.92 -14.87 -6.31
N SER A 156 2.44 -13.89 -5.58
CA SER A 156 2.11 -13.70 -4.16
C SER A 156 0.63 -13.38 -3.97
N ASP A 157 0.07 -12.48 -4.79
CA ASP A 157 -1.34 -12.13 -4.74
C ASP A 157 -2.24 -13.33 -5.05
N LEU A 158 -1.87 -14.14 -6.05
CA LEU A 158 -2.59 -15.38 -6.38
C LEU A 158 -2.59 -16.36 -5.20
N ALA A 159 -1.45 -16.58 -4.56
CA ALA A 159 -1.37 -17.46 -3.38
C ALA A 159 -2.26 -16.96 -2.23
N ALA A 160 -2.31 -15.64 -1.99
CA ALA A 160 -3.18 -15.05 -0.98
C ALA A 160 -4.67 -15.18 -1.33
N ILE A 161 -5.03 -15.10 -2.62
CA ILE A 161 -6.40 -15.33 -3.08
C ILE A 161 -6.77 -16.82 -2.93
N GLU A 162 -5.88 -17.74 -3.30
CA GLU A 162 -6.10 -19.18 -3.14
C GLU A 162 -6.33 -19.56 -1.67
N GLU A 163 -5.55 -19.00 -0.75
CA GLU A 163 -5.75 -19.18 0.70
C GLU A 163 -7.12 -18.67 1.14
N LYS A 164 -7.51 -17.46 0.72
CA LYS A 164 -8.84 -16.90 1.04
C LYS A 164 -9.98 -17.76 0.51
N VAL A 165 -9.85 -18.26 -0.72
CA VAL A 165 -10.84 -19.17 -1.32
C VAL A 165 -10.92 -20.47 -0.51
N SER A 166 -9.78 -21.05 -0.14
CA SER A 166 -9.76 -22.26 0.69
C SER A 166 -10.44 -22.04 2.04
N ASN A 167 -10.19 -20.91 2.71
CA ASN A 167 -10.83 -20.56 3.96
C ASN A 167 -12.35 -20.40 3.80
N LEU A 168 -12.80 -19.66 2.78
CA LEU A 168 -14.24 -19.48 2.49
C LEU A 168 -14.94 -20.78 2.14
N VAL A 169 -14.28 -21.70 1.42
CA VAL A 169 -14.82 -23.03 1.15
C VAL A 169 -15.02 -23.80 2.44
N SER A 170 -14.02 -23.82 3.34
CA SER A 170 -14.15 -24.50 4.64
C SER A 170 -15.24 -23.89 5.54
N GLU A 171 -15.42 -22.56 5.49
CA GLU A 171 -16.48 -21.87 6.22
C GLU A 171 -17.86 -22.23 5.67
N ASN A 172 -18.02 -22.23 4.34
CA ASN A 172 -19.27 -22.63 3.70
C ASN A 172 -19.61 -24.09 3.99
N GLU A 173 -18.65 -25.01 3.95
CA GLU A 173 -18.87 -26.41 4.34
C GLU A 173 -19.36 -26.53 5.79
N ALA A 174 -18.78 -25.77 6.71
CA ALA A 174 -19.22 -25.73 8.10
C ALA A 174 -20.63 -25.14 8.27
N LEU A 175 -21.00 -24.14 7.47
CA LEU A 175 -22.34 -23.58 7.47
C LEU A 175 -23.38 -24.57 6.94
N VAL A 176 -23.08 -25.28 5.84
CA VAL A 176 -23.95 -26.32 5.30
C VAL A 176 -24.23 -27.39 6.35
N LEU A 177 -23.21 -27.88 7.05
CA LEU A 177 -23.40 -28.85 8.13
C LEU A 177 -24.30 -28.33 9.26
N ARG A 178 -24.18 -27.04 9.63
CA ARG A 178 -25.07 -26.42 10.63
C ARG A 178 -26.51 -26.31 10.14
N GLU A 179 -26.72 -26.00 8.87
CA GLU A 179 -28.06 -25.94 8.27
C GLU A 179 -28.70 -27.33 8.25
N GLU A 180 -27.96 -28.38 7.87
CA GLU A 180 -28.42 -29.76 7.92
C GLU A 180 -28.82 -30.18 9.35
N ASP A 181 -28.01 -29.86 10.35
CA ASP A 181 -28.32 -30.08 11.77
C ASP A 181 -29.58 -29.33 12.23
N HIS A 182 -29.78 -28.10 11.73
CA HIS A 182 -30.97 -27.31 12.03
C HIS A 182 -32.23 -27.92 11.41
N LEU A 183 -32.16 -28.36 10.15
CA LEU A 183 -33.26 -29.03 9.46
C LEU A 183 -33.65 -30.34 10.15
N ALA A 184 -32.67 -31.15 10.56
CA ALA A 184 -32.91 -32.38 11.31
C ALA A 184 -33.61 -32.11 12.65
N LYS A 185 -33.23 -31.04 13.36
CA LYS A 185 -33.93 -30.60 14.57
C LYS A 185 -35.36 -30.15 14.28
N GLU A 186 -35.57 -29.41 13.19
CA GLU A 186 -36.89 -28.94 12.80
C GLU A 186 -37.85 -30.09 12.47
N GLU A 187 -37.39 -31.12 11.77
CA GLU A 187 -38.15 -32.35 11.54
C GLU A 187 -38.53 -33.04 12.86
N LEU A 188 -37.58 -33.17 13.79
CA LEU A 188 -37.85 -33.73 15.12
C LEU A 188 -38.90 -32.92 15.90
N TYR A 189 -38.89 -31.59 15.77
CA TYR A 189 -39.89 -30.74 16.39
C TYR A 189 -41.27 -30.93 15.74
N LYS A 190 -41.35 -31.06 14.41
CA LYS A 190 -42.61 -31.35 13.70
C LYS A 190 -43.22 -32.66 14.17
N ASP A 191 -42.42 -33.72 14.28
CA ASP A 191 -42.89 -35.03 14.77
C ASP A 191 -43.41 -34.95 16.22
N LYS A 192 -42.73 -34.20 17.10
CA LYS A 192 -43.19 -33.99 18.48
C LYS A 192 -44.50 -33.23 18.54
N VAL A 193 -44.69 -32.21 17.70
CA VAL A 193 -45.93 -31.45 17.63
C VAL A 193 -47.08 -32.36 17.21
N LEU A 194 -46.91 -33.15 16.15
CA LEU A 194 -47.89 -34.14 15.70
C LEU A 194 -48.28 -35.10 16.83
N SER A 195 -47.30 -35.64 17.55
CA SER A 195 -47.57 -36.54 18.69
C SER A 195 -48.31 -35.83 19.83
N LEU A 196 -48.03 -34.56 20.10
CA LEU A 196 -48.74 -33.78 21.12
C LEU A 196 -50.17 -33.46 20.69
N GLU A 197 -50.40 -33.18 19.41
CA GLU A 197 -51.73 -32.96 18.84
C GLU A 197 -52.60 -34.22 18.95
N GLU A 198 -52.05 -35.39 18.64
CA GLU A 198 -52.73 -36.68 18.83
C GLU A 198 -53.14 -36.90 20.30
N ARG A 199 -52.24 -36.58 21.24
CA ARG A 199 -52.55 -36.69 22.69
C ARG A 199 -53.61 -35.67 23.14
N LEU A 200 -53.55 -34.45 22.61
CA LEU A 200 -54.56 -33.42 22.86
C LEU A 200 -55.94 -33.89 22.40
N PHE A 201 -56.03 -34.47 21.21
CA PHE A 201 -57.29 -35.00 20.68
C PHE A 201 -57.91 -36.06 21.60
N VAL A 202 -57.10 -37.01 22.11
CA VAL A 202 -57.59 -38.03 23.06
C VAL A 202 -58.07 -37.39 24.38
N LEU A 203 -57.30 -36.45 24.92
CA LEU A 203 -57.66 -35.75 26.16
C LEU A 203 -58.92 -34.89 26.01
N GLU A 204 -59.14 -34.29 24.84
CA GLU A 204 -60.37 -33.56 24.54
C GLU A 204 -61.59 -34.47 24.50
N ALA A 205 -61.46 -35.67 23.90
CA ALA A 205 -62.52 -36.67 23.92
C ALA A 205 -62.84 -37.15 25.35
N GLU A 206 -61.80 -37.45 26.16
CA GLU A 206 -61.97 -37.82 27.57
C GLU A 206 -62.63 -36.68 28.39
N ARG A 207 -62.24 -35.43 28.13
CA ARG A 207 -62.85 -34.25 28.74
C ARG A 207 -64.34 -34.17 28.39
N ASP A 208 -64.70 -34.37 27.13
CA ASP A 208 -66.09 -34.28 26.68
C ASP A 208 -66.96 -35.41 27.27
N GLU A 209 -66.41 -36.62 27.40
CA GLU A 209 -67.06 -37.72 28.13
C GLU A 209 -67.29 -37.37 29.60
N LEU A 210 -66.26 -36.86 30.29
CA LEU A 210 -66.36 -36.42 31.69
C LEU A 210 -67.37 -35.29 31.87
N MET A 211 -67.38 -34.30 30.97
CA MET A 211 -68.33 -33.19 31.00
C MET A 211 -69.76 -33.66 30.80
N SER A 212 -69.99 -34.62 29.89
CA SER A 212 -71.29 -35.25 29.68
C SER A 212 -71.74 -36.05 30.92
N ALA A 213 -70.84 -36.80 31.54
CA ALA A 213 -71.10 -37.52 32.79
C ALA A 213 -71.44 -36.56 33.94
N LEU A 214 -70.71 -35.45 34.07
CA LEU A 214 -70.94 -34.42 35.08
C LEU A 214 -72.29 -33.72 34.85
N GLU A 215 -72.69 -33.46 33.60
CA GLU A 215 -74.03 -32.95 33.29
C GLU A 215 -75.13 -33.93 33.68
N MET A 216 -74.93 -35.23 33.45
CA MET A 216 -75.86 -36.27 33.90
C MET A 216 -75.96 -36.31 35.42
N GLU A 217 -74.85 -36.13 36.13
CA GLU A 217 -74.80 -36.08 37.59
C GLU A 217 -75.44 -34.80 38.16
N ARG A 218 -75.23 -33.66 37.50
CA ARG A 218 -75.93 -32.40 37.79
C ARG A 218 -77.44 -32.52 37.57
N LYS A 219 -77.87 -33.21 36.51
CA LYS A 219 -79.29 -33.50 36.26
C LYS A 219 -79.87 -34.45 37.31
N ARG A 220 -79.08 -35.37 37.87
CA ARG A 220 -79.46 -36.24 39.01
C ARG A 220 -79.46 -35.52 40.36
N SER A 221 -78.69 -34.44 40.52
CA SER A 221 -78.53 -33.70 41.77
C SER A 221 -79.34 -32.39 41.81
N ALA A 222 -80.24 -32.16 40.85
CA ALA A 222 -81.06 -30.95 40.77
C ALA A 222 -82.32 -31.03 41.64
N GLU A 223 -82.15 -31.06 42.96
CA GLU A 223 -83.05 -30.40 43.90
C GLU A 223 -82.19 -29.51 44.82
N VAL A 224 -82.33 -28.20 44.63
CA VAL A 224 -82.05 -27.06 45.53
C VAL A 224 -81.45 -25.88 44.73
N PRO A 225 -82.10 -24.70 44.72
CA PRO A 225 -81.72 -23.58 43.87
C PRO A 225 -80.69 -22.70 44.57
N ARG A 226 -79.63 -22.26 43.85
CA ARG A 226 -78.87 -21.06 44.25
C ARG A 226 -78.20 -20.34 43.08
N LYS A 227 -78.71 -19.13 42.89
CA LYS A 227 -78.07 -17.85 42.55
C LYS A 227 -77.12 -17.79 41.33
N LYS A 228 -77.66 -17.15 40.29
CA LYS A 228 -76.95 -16.54 39.16
C LYS A 228 -75.88 -15.57 39.69
N HIS A 229 -74.61 -15.83 39.40
CA HIS A 229 -73.61 -14.79 39.24
C HIS A 229 -73.33 -14.59 37.75
N ARG A 230 -73.75 -13.43 37.28
CA ARG A 230 -73.45 -12.87 35.96
C ARG A 230 -72.02 -12.34 36.04
N VAL A 231 -71.06 -13.04 35.44
CA VAL A 231 -69.73 -12.46 35.17
C VAL A 231 -69.83 -11.79 33.81
N SER A 232 -69.80 -10.47 33.84
CA SER A 232 -69.60 -9.62 32.68
C SER A 232 -68.21 -9.88 32.11
N VAL A 233 -68.15 -10.27 30.84
CA VAL A 233 -66.96 -10.14 30.01
C VAL A 233 -66.73 -8.64 29.83
N SER A 234 -65.67 -8.12 30.43
CA SER A 234 -65.13 -6.80 30.14
C SER A 234 -64.04 -6.95 29.08
N GLU A 235 -64.38 -6.59 27.84
CA GLU A 235 -63.43 -6.11 26.84
C GLU A 235 -62.72 -4.84 27.34
N SER A 236 -61.60 -4.54 26.68
CA SER A 236 -60.60 -3.50 26.95
C SER A 236 -59.58 -3.87 28.04
N LYS A 237 -58.65 -4.78 27.67
CA LYS A 237 -57.30 -4.73 28.23
C LYS A 237 -56.51 -3.69 27.45
N ASP A 238 -55.92 -2.77 28.19
CA ASP A 238 -55.06 -1.68 27.75
C ASP A 238 -54.11 -2.10 26.60
N MET A 239 -54.41 -1.61 25.39
CA MET A 239 -53.57 -1.78 24.18
C MET A 239 -52.42 -0.75 24.12
N ASP A 240 -52.19 -0.03 25.21
CA ASP A 240 -51.38 1.19 25.20
C ASP A 240 -49.87 0.94 25.15
N ASP A 241 -49.41 -0.30 25.34
CA ASP A 241 -47.97 -0.65 25.39
C ASP A 241 -47.58 -1.77 24.40
N LEU A 242 -48.35 -1.92 23.32
CA LEU A 242 -48.10 -2.93 22.29
C LEU A 242 -47.48 -2.30 21.03
N LEU A 243 -46.41 -2.93 20.56
CA LEU A 243 -45.82 -2.73 19.25
C LEU A 243 -46.16 -3.93 18.39
N ILE A 244 -46.81 -3.71 17.25
CA ILE A 244 -47.27 -4.76 16.35
C ILE A 244 -46.41 -4.71 15.10
N ARG A 245 -45.82 -5.85 14.72
CA ARG A 245 -45.16 -6.00 13.43
C ARG A 245 -46.21 -6.23 12.36
N THR A 246 -46.39 -5.28 11.44
CA THR A 246 -47.43 -5.34 10.40
C THR A 246 -46.88 -5.73 9.02
N GLY A 247 -45.55 -5.73 8.84
CA GLY A 247 -44.90 -6.22 7.62
C GLY A 247 -43.38 -6.32 7.76
N VAL A 248 -42.71 -6.69 6.67
CA VAL A 248 -41.25 -6.97 6.63
C VAL A 248 -40.41 -5.81 7.19
N ASP A 249 -40.79 -4.56 6.96
CA ASP A 249 -40.07 -3.38 7.48
C ASP A 249 -40.99 -2.43 8.26
N THR A 250 -42.21 -2.85 8.64
CA THR A 250 -43.24 -1.93 9.18
C THR A 250 -43.68 -2.33 10.58
N LEU A 251 -43.63 -1.35 11.49
CA LEU A 251 -44.07 -1.47 12.88
C LEU A 251 -45.22 -0.51 13.14
N TYR A 252 -46.24 -0.98 13.85
CA TYR A 252 -47.38 -0.20 14.30
C TYR A 252 -47.38 -0.07 15.82
N SER A 253 -47.63 1.12 16.34
CA SER A 253 -47.98 1.31 17.75
C SER A 253 -48.86 2.53 17.92
N SER A 254 -49.83 2.43 18.84
CA SER A 254 -50.67 3.57 19.28
C SER A 254 -49.83 4.71 19.89
N ARG A 255 -48.61 4.42 20.35
CA ARG A 255 -47.68 5.41 20.92
C ARG A 255 -46.92 6.21 19.88
N PHE A 256 -46.93 5.82 18.62
CA PHE A 256 -46.26 6.55 17.55
C PHE A 256 -47.09 7.78 17.11
N THR A 257 -47.10 8.81 17.95
CA THR A 257 -47.93 10.02 17.80
C THR A 257 -47.24 11.20 17.11
N ARG A 258 -45.90 11.18 17.03
CA ARG A 258 -45.08 12.23 16.40
C ARG A 258 -44.71 11.87 14.97
N ASP A 259 -44.36 12.87 14.16
CA ASP A 259 -44.08 12.70 12.73
C ASP A 259 -42.75 11.98 12.45
N ARG A 260 -41.74 12.19 13.30
CA ARG A 260 -40.38 11.68 13.07
C ARG A 260 -39.77 11.07 14.32
N TYR A 261 -39.03 9.99 14.10
CA TYR A 261 -38.31 9.25 15.12
C TYR A 261 -36.89 8.92 14.67
N LYS A 262 -35.96 8.95 15.62
CA LYS A 262 -34.62 8.41 15.49
C LYS A 262 -34.58 7.03 16.14
N ILE A 263 -34.09 6.05 15.40
CA ILE A 263 -34.05 4.66 15.86
C ILE A 263 -32.60 4.29 16.15
N ARG A 264 -32.37 3.62 17.29
CA ARG A 264 -31.07 3.08 17.66
C ARG A 264 -31.20 1.61 17.99
N PHE A 265 -30.30 0.82 17.43
CA PHE A 265 -30.10 -0.57 17.79
C PHE A 265 -28.96 -0.65 18.80
N ALA A 266 -29.12 -1.53 19.79
CA ALA A 266 -28.00 -1.91 20.63
C ALA A 266 -26.93 -2.60 19.78
N SER A 267 -25.64 -2.46 20.14
CA SER A 267 -24.53 -3.09 19.39
C SER A 267 -24.59 -4.62 19.38
N ASP A 268 -25.25 -5.19 20.38
CA ASP A 268 -25.50 -6.63 20.53
C ASP A 268 -26.88 -7.05 20.02
N MET A 269 -27.64 -6.13 19.41
CA MET A 269 -29.02 -6.35 18.95
C MET A 269 -29.99 -6.80 20.06
N SER A 270 -29.71 -6.51 21.34
CA SER A 270 -30.58 -6.90 22.46
C SER A 270 -31.83 -6.03 22.63
N TYR A 271 -31.82 -4.80 22.11
CA TYR A 271 -32.98 -3.91 22.16
C TYR A 271 -33.00 -2.89 21.01
N ILE A 272 -34.19 -2.35 20.74
CA ILE A 272 -34.42 -1.23 19.82
C ILE A 272 -34.96 -0.05 20.61
N LYS A 273 -34.35 1.12 20.43
CA LYS A 273 -34.79 2.38 21.05
C LYS A 273 -35.36 3.34 20.01
N PHE A 274 -36.58 3.80 20.24
CA PHE A 274 -37.28 4.82 19.47
C PHE A 274 -37.25 6.15 20.22
N ILE A 275 -36.68 7.17 19.60
CA ILE A 275 -36.52 8.51 20.19
C ILE A 275 -37.26 9.51 19.32
N VAL A 276 -38.14 10.31 19.91
CA VAL A 276 -38.80 11.42 19.21
C VAL A 276 -37.74 12.48 18.87
N ASP A 277 -37.56 12.77 17.58
CA ASP A 277 -36.57 13.73 17.07
C ASP A 277 -37.12 14.40 15.81
N GLU A 278 -37.12 15.74 15.75
CA GLU A 278 -37.56 16.50 14.57
C GLU A 278 -36.67 16.23 13.35
N ASN A 279 -35.42 15.82 13.58
CA ASN A 279 -34.47 15.38 12.55
C ASN A 279 -34.37 13.86 12.45
N GLY A 280 -35.34 13.12 12.98
CA GLY A 280 -35.37 11.66 12.94
C GLY A 280 -35.39 11.11 11.51
N ASP A 281 -34.69 10.00 11.31
CA ASP A 281 -34.51 9.36 9.99
C ASP A 281 -35.75 8.57 9.54
N VAL A 282 -36.71 8.35 10.44
CA VAL A 282 -37.90 7.54 10.17
C VAL A 282 -39.18 8.31 10.40
N HIS A 283 -40.04 8.27 9.39
CA HIS A 283 -41.36 8.90 9.43
C HIS A 283 -42.42 7.96 9.99
N CYS A 284 -43.25 8.50 10.86
CA CYS A 284 -44.48 7.86 11.29
C CYS A 284 -45.65 8.37 10.48
N LYS A 285 -46.48 7.46 9.96
CA LYS A 285 -47.75 7.79 9.34
C LYS A 285 -48.83 6.86 9.87
N ASP A 286 -49.89 7.43 10.44
CA ASP A 286 -51.02 6.69 11.00
C ASP A 286 -50.60 5.62 12.02
N GLY A 287 -49.65 5.95 12.89
CA GLY A 287 -49.10 5.03 13.90
C GLY A 287 -48.16 3.96 13.34
N ASN A 288 -47.82 4.00 12.05
CA ASN A 288 -46.90 3.08 11.39
C ASN A 288 -45.54 3.75 11.12
N ILE A 289 -44.46 3.05 11.46
CA ILE A 289 -43.07 3.45 11.23
C ILE A 289 -42.41 2.40 10.33
N ARG A 290 -41.68 2.84 9.31
CA ARG A 290 -40.96 1.94 8.38
C ARG A 290 -39.45 1.95 8.65
N VAL A 291 -38.92 0.84 9.14
CA VAL A 291 -37.51 0.68 9.50
C VAL A 291 -36.87 -0.27 8.51
N LYS A 292 -35.94 0.22 7.68
CA LYS A 292 -35.27 -0.63 6.67
C LYS A 292 -34.36 -1.65 7.35
N GLY A 293 -34.41 -2.90 6.88
CA GLY A 293 -33.53 -3.97 7.38
C GLY A 293 -33.97 -4.52 8.73
N LEU A 294 -35.22 -4.27 9.12
CA LEU A 294 -35.75 -4.70 10.41
C LEU A 294 -35.92 -6.24 10.46
N ASP A 295 -36.04 -6.90 9.31
CA ASP A 295 -36.07 -8.35 9.17
C ASP A 295 -34.76 -9.03 9.65
N GLY A 296 -33.61 -8.36 9.48
CA GLY A 296 -32.32 -8.86 9.98
C GLY A 296 -32.15 -8.76 11.50
N VAL A 297 -33.05 -8.06 12.19
CA VAL A 297 -33.03 -7.84 13.64
C VAL A 297 -34.16 -8.60 14.32
N ILE A 298 -35.36 -8.54 13.75
CA ILE A 298 -36.53 -9.31 14.18
C ILE A 298 -37.12 -9.96 12.91
N PRO A 299 -36.90 -11.27 12.71
CA PRO A 299 -37.41 -11.99 11.55
C PRO A 299 -38.93 -11.85 11.44
N PHE A 300 -39.43 -11.63 10.23
CA PHE A 300 -40.86 -11.54 9.97
C PHE A 300 -41.44 -12.92 9.60
N ASP A 301 -42.15 -13.54 10.54
CA ASP A 301 -42.90 -14.80 10.35
C ASP A 301 -44.43 -14.60 10.39
N GLY A 302 -44.90 -13.36 10.52
CA GLY A 302 -46.31 -13.00 10.61
C GLY A 302 -46.55 -11.75 11.45
N MET A 303 -47.83 -11.43 11.72
CA MET A 303 -48.14 -10.36 12.67
C MET A 303 -47.70 -10.78 14.07
N LYS A 304 -46.73 -10.06 14.63
CA LYS A 304 -46.14 -10.36 15.94
C LYS A 304 -46.35 -9.19 16.89
N GLU A 305 -46.82 -9.49 18.09
CA GLU A 305 -46.95 -8.53 19.18
C GLU A 305 -45.66 -8.49 20.00
N ILE A 306 -45.13 -7.30 20.22
CA ILE A 306 -43.91 -7.06 20.97
C ILE A 306 -44.21 -6.03 22.06
N ARG A 307 -43.74 -6.30 23.28
CA ARG A 307 -43.96 -5.38 24.40
C ARG A 307 -43.09 -4.14 24.25
N LEU A 308 -43.73 -2.98 24.25
CA LEU A 308 -43.08 -1.68 24.24
C LEU A 308 -42.90 -1.19 25.68
N ARG A 309 -41.67 -0.92 26.11
CA ARG A 309 -41.39 -0.27 27.39
C ARG A 309 -41.18 1.23 27.16
N THR A 310 -42.04 2.06 27.77
CA THR A 310 -41.85 3.51 27.74
C THR A 310 -40.84 3.91 28.82
N ILE A 311 -39.71 4.52 28.41
CA ILE A 311 -38.70 5.03 29.35
C ILE A 311 -39.00 6.48 29.73
N SER A 312 -39.47 7.28 28.77
CA SER A 312 -39.87 8.67 28.99
C SER A 312 -40.90 9.11 27.94
N LYS A 313 -41.42 10.34 28.06
CA LYS A 313 -42.36 10.92 27.07
C LYS A 313 -41.79 11.02 25.65
N LEU A 314 -40.45 10.94 25.50
CA LEU A 314 -39.76 11.07 24.22
C LEU A 314 -39.01 9.79 23.83
N GLU A 315 -39.02 8.76 24.67
CA GLU A 315 -38.20 7.56 24.47
C GLU A 315 -38.97 6.29 24.81
N MET A 316 -38.95 5.35 23.86
CA MET A 316 -39.55 4.03 23.97
C MET A 316 -38.50 2.98 23.61
N VAL A 317 -38.51 1.84 24.30
CA VAL A 317 -37.57 0.73 24.09
C VAL A 317 -38.32 -0.58 23.95
N VAL A 318 -37.81 -1.43 23.08
CA VAL A 318 -38.26 -2.79 22.86
C VAL A 318 -37.08 -3.71 23.13
N ASP A 319 -37.23 -4.60 24.10
CA ASP A 319 -36.25 -5.66 24.34
C ASP A 319 -36.54 -6.79 23.34
N LEU A 320 -35.50 -7.30 22.66
CA LEU A 320 -35.60 -8.26 21.56
C LEU A 320 -35.40 -9.72 21.98
#